data_AF-A0A8S0SB37-F1
#
_entry.id   AF-A0A8S0SB37-F1
#
_cell.length_a   1.000
_cell.length_b   1.000
_cell.length_c   1.000
_cell.angle_alpha   90.00
_cell.angle_beta   90.00
_cell.angle_gamma   90.00
#
_symmetry.space_group_name_H-M   'P 1'
#
loop_
_entity.id
_entity.type
_entity.pdbx_description
1 polymer ?
#
loop_
_entity_poly.entity_id
_entity_poly.type
_entity_poly.pdbx_seq_one_letter_code
_entity_poly.pdbx_strand_id
1 'polypeptide(L)'
;MDEHRIENAVEQVEQIVEVVEKVAEEVDKIADDIMDDLPEGQLKNMVNYIEDMAEKTAKNADSIGDLIDKVQEAEDKVESFVESLDDVEAKKSPTEAN
;
A
#
# COMPACT_ATOMS: atom_id res chain seq x y z
N MET A 1 -13.60 8.43 40.48
CA MET A 1 -13.02 8.42 39.12
C MET A 1 -13.48 9.73 38.51
N ASP A 2 -12.58 10.69 38.37
CA ASP A 2 -12.93 12.10 38.09
C ASP A 2 -13.43 12.27 36.65
N GLU A 3 -14.62 12.85 36.47
CA GLU A 3 -15.26 13.14 35.16
C GLU A 3 -14.30 13.86 34.19
N HIS A 4 -13.53 14.82 34.70
CA HIS A 4 -12.55 15.59 33.93
C HIS A 4 -11.44 14.76 33.27
N ARG A 5 -11.10 13.59 33.84
CA ARG A 5 -10.10 12.70 33.24
C ARG A 5 -10.68 11.90 32.08
N ILE A 6 -11.98 11.63 32.09
CA ILE A 6 -12.67 10.94 31.00
C ILE A 6 -12.90 11.92 29.84
N GLU A 7 -13.35 13.14 30.12
CA GLU A 7 -13.54 14.18 29.10
C GLU A 7 -12.24 14.46 28.32
N ASN A 8 -11.13 14.66 29.04
CA ASN A 8 -9.83 14.91 28.40
C ASN A 8 -9.27 13.68 27.64
N ALA A 9 -9.64 12.46 28.04
CA ALA A 9 -9.28 11.26 27.31
C ALA A 9 -10.10 11.11 26.01
N VAL A 10 -11.40 11.44 26.05
CA VAL A 10 -12.27 11.43 24.87
C VAL A 10 -11.80 12.48 23.85
N GLU A 11 -11.49 13.69 24.29
CA GLU A 11 -11.02 14.78 23.42
C GLU A 11 -9.69 14.44 22.72
N GLN A 12 -8.78 13.74 23.42
CA GLN A 12 -7.55 13.23 22.82
C GLN A 12 -7.81 12.10 21.81
N VAL A 13 -8.74 11.19 22.09
CA VAL A 13 -9.11 10.14 21.16
C VAL A 13 -9.75 10.74 19.90
N GLU A 14 -10.61 11.74 20.03
CA GLU A 14 -11.21 12.44 18.89
C GLU A 14 -10.14 13.11 18.01
N GLN A 15 -9.15 13.77 18.61
CA GLN A 15 -8.03 14.35 17.85
C GLN A 15 -7.21 13.28 17.12
N ILE A 16 -6.94 12.14 17.76
CA ILE A 16 -6.22 11.02 17.12
C ILE A 16 -7.04 10.46 15.95
N VAL A 17 -8.34 10.26 16.14
CA VAL A 17 -9.25 9.76 15.09
C VAL A 17 -9.28 10.73 13.91
N GLU A 18 -9.38 12.05 14.16
CA GLU A 18 -9.42 13.06 13.10
C GLU A 18 -8.11 13.10 12.30
N VAL A 19 -6.96 12.92 12.95
CA VAL A 19 -5.65 12.82 12.27
C VAL A 19 -5.57 11.54 11.44
N VAL A 20 -6.01 10.40 11.98
CA VAL A 20 -6.02 9.12 11.26
C VAL A 20 -6.94 9.20 10.04
N GLU A 21 -8.11 9.84 10.15
CA GLU A 21 -9.04 10.03 9.04
C GLU A 21 -8.44 10.89 7.93
N LYS A 22 -7.79 12.02 8.26
CA LYS A 22 -7.09 12.87 7.28
C LYS A 22 -5.96 12.13 6.56
N VAL A 23 -5.16 11.36 7.30
CA VAL A 23 -4.09 10.57 6.70
C VAL A 23 -4.65 9.49 5.78
N ALA A 24 -5.72 8.81 6.18
CA ALA A 24 -6.38 7.83 5.33
C ALA A 24 -6.90 8.46 4.04
N GLU A 25 -7.53 9.63 4.11
CA GLU A 25 -8.06 10.35 2.94
C GLU A 25 -6.94 10.83 1.99
N GLU A 26 -5.79 11.28 2.52
CA GLU A 26 -4.64 11.67 1.69
C GLU A 26 -4.00 10.45 1.01
N VAL A 27 -3.86 9.34 1.73
CA VAL A 27 -3.32 8.09 1.17
C VAL A 27 -4.22 7.55 0.07
N ASP A 28 -5.54 7.59 0.26
CA ASP A 28 -6.53 7.15 -0.73
C ASP A 28 -6.42 7.94 -2.03
N LYS A 29 -6.35 9.28 -1.94
CA LYS A 29 -6.16 10.16 -3.11
C LYS A 29 -4.86 9.89 -3.85
N ILE A 30 -3.76 9.71 -3.12
CA ILE A 30 -2.46 9.39 -3.73
C ILE A 30 -2.50 8.02 -4.40
N ALA A 31 -3.17 7.04 -3.78
CA ALA A 31 -3.33 5.72 -4.36
C ALA A 31 -4.12 5.79 -5.67
N ASP A 32 -5.27 6.48 -5.69
CA ASP A 32 -6.10 6.69 -6.88
C ASP A 32 -5.30 7.36 -8.01
N ASP A 33 -4.59 8.46 -7.71
CA ASP A 33 -3.76 9.18 -8.69
C ASP A 33 -2.68 8.27 -9.29
N ILE A 34 -2.01 7.46 -8.47
CA ILE A 34 -0.99 6.49 -8.93
C ILE A 34 -1.64 5.38 -9.76
N MET A 35 -2.81 4.88 -9.35
CA MET A 35 -3.50 3.76 -9.99
C MET A 35 -4.01 4.13 -11.39
N ASP A 36 -4.46 5.38 -11.56
CA ASP A 36 -4.86 5.93 -12.85
C ASP A 36 -3.67 6.10 -13.79
N ASP A 37 -2.51 6.53 -13.26
CA ASP A 37 -1.27 6.71 -14.03
C ASP A 37 -0.51 5.40 -14.31
N LEU A 38 -0.89 4.29 -13.68
CA LEU A 38 -0.28 2.98 -13.95
C LEU A 38 -0.59 2.52 -15.38
N PRO A 39 0.42 2.12 -16.18
CA PRO A 39 0.18 1.56 -17.51
C PRO A 39 -0.59 0.25 -17.40
N GLU A 40 -1.44 -0.03 -18.38
CA GLU A 40 -2.14 -1.32 -18.45
C GLU A 40 -1.12 -2.47 -18.45
N GLY A 41 -1.37 -3.47 -17.60
CA GLY A 41 -0.44 -4.57 -17.43
C GLY A 41 -0.52 -5.25 -16.07
N GLN A 42 0.52 -6.02 -15.74
CA GLN A 42 0.54 -6.86 -14.54
C GLN A 42 0.45 -6.06 -13.23
N LEU A 43 1.09 -4.88 -13.18
CA LEU A 43 1.05 -3.99 -12.02
C LEU A 43 -0.37 -3.47 -11.77
N LYS A 44 -1.04 -2.89 -12.79
CA LYS A 44 -2.41 -2.37 -12.65
C LYS A 44 -3.40 -3.47 -12.24
N ASN A 45 -3.28 -4.65 -12.84
CA ASN A 45 -4.09 -5.81 -12.48
C ASN A 45 -3.87 -6.26 -11.03
N MET A 46 -2.64 -6.17 -10.52
CA MET A 46 -2.31 -6.54 -9.16
C MET A 46 -2.89 -5.55 -8.14
N VAL A 47 -2.80 -4.24 -8.40
CA VAL A 47 -3.39 -3.22 -7.52
C VAL A 47 -4.92 -3.36 -7.47
N ASN A 48 -5.59 -3.49 -8.63
CA ASN A 48 -7.05 -3.72 -8.68
C ASN A 48 -7.47 -4.97 -7.87
N TYR A 49 -6.67 -6.03 -7.91
CA TYR A 49 -6.97 -7.25 -7.17
C TYR A 49 -6.82 -7.07 -5.66
N ILE A 50 -5.84 -6.29 -5.21
CA ILE A 50 -5.67 -5.95 -3.78
C ILE A 50 -6.83 -5.07 -3.30
N GLU A 51 -7.28 -4.11 -4.10
CA GLU A 51 -8.43 -3.24 -3.80
C GLU A 51 -9.73 -4.05 -3.63
N ASP A 52 -10.06 -4.91 -4.61
CA ASP A 52 -11.20 -5.84 -4.55
C ASP A 52 -11.18 -6.71 -3.28
N MET A 53 -9.98 -7.06 -2.81
CA MET A 53 -9.79 -7.89 -1.62
C MET A 53 -9.88 -7.06 -0.33
N ALA A 54 -9.39 -5.82 -0.32
CA ALA A 54 -9.58 -4.90 0.79
C ALA A 54 -11.07 -4.62 1.03
N GLU A 55 -11.84 -4.42 -0.04
CA GLU A 55 -13.29 -4.22 0.06
C GLU A 55 -14.02 -5.45 0.62
N LYS A 56 -13.57 -6.66 0.25
CA LYS A 56 -14.11 -7.92 0.80
C LYS A 56 -13.69 -8.15 2.25
N THR A 57 -12.45 -7.81 2.59
CA THR A 57 -11.88 -7.94 3.94
C THR A 57 -12.58 -7.02 4.93
N ALA A 58 -12.91 -5.79 4.52
CA ALA A 58 -13.74 -4.88 5.32
C ALA A 58 -15.12 -5.48 5.65
N LYS A 59 -15.60 -6.42 4.84
CA LYS A 59 -16.90 -7.09 5.00
C LYS A 59 -16.79 -8.46 5.69
N ASN A 60 -15.61 -9.08 5.76
CA ASN A 60 -15.44 -10.46 6.23
C ASN A 60 -14.05 -10.74 6.84
N ALA A 61 -14.00 -11.08 8.13
CA ALA A 61 -12.75 -11.29 8.87
C ALA A 61 -11.94 -12.52 8.40
N ASP A 62 -12.58 -13.55 7.84
CA ASP A 62 -11.89 -14.71 7.28
C ASP A 62 -11.06 -14.36 6.02
N SER A 63 -11.36 -13.22 5.37
CA SER A 63 -10.67 -12.78 4.16
C SER A 63 -9.35 -12.03 4.44
N ILE A 64 -9.02 -11.78 5.72
CA ILE A 64 -7.73 -11.17 6.12
C ILE A 64 -6.54 -12.04 5.69
N GLY A 65 -6.66 -13.37 5.80
CA GLY A 65 -5.57 -14.28 5.41
C GLY A 65 -5.24 -14.16 3.93
N ASP A 66 -6.27 -14.17 3.08
CA ASP A 66 -6.12 -14.05 1.63
C ASP A 66 -5.52 -12.69 1.23
N LEU A 67 -5.84 -11.61 1.94
CA LEU A 67 -5.23 -10.29 1.73
C LEU A 67 -3.73 -10.30 2.06
N ILE A 68 -3.35 -10.88 3.20
CA ILE A 68 -1.94 -10.96 3.63
C ILE A 68 -1.11 -11.75 2.61
N ASP A 69 -1.59 -12.93 2.20
CA ASP A 69 -0.88 -13.77 1.22
C ASP A 69 -0.67 -13.03 -0.11
N LYS A 70 -1.64 -12.18 -0.51
CA LYS A 70 -1.60 -11.44 -1.79
C LYS A 70 -0.72 -10.21 -1.75
N VAL A 71 -0.67 -9.52 -0.62
CA VAL A 71 0.29 -8.44 -0.41
C VAL A 71 1.72 -8.99 -0.44
N GLN A 72 1.95 -10.17 0.14
CA GLN A 72 3.26 -10.84 0.06
C GLN A 72 3.64 -11.23 -1.37
N GLU A 73 2.70 -11.81 -2.14
CA GLU A 73 2.96 -12.12 -3.56
C GLU A 73 3.25 -10.85 -4.39
N ALA A 74 2.64 -9.72 -4.04
CA ALA A 74 2.89 -8.44 -4.68
C ALA A 74 4.27 -7.88 -4.33
N GLU A 75 4.70 -8.00 -3.06
CA GLU A 75 6.03 -7.62 -2.59
C GLU A 75 7.12 -8.38 -3.36
N ASP A 76 7.01 -9.72 -3.44
CA ASP A 76 7.96 -10.57 -4.15
C ASP A 76 8.11 -10.18 -5.64
N LYS A 77 6.98 -9.81 -6.29
CA LYS A 77 6.98 -9.39 -7.70
C LYS A 77 7.64 -8.03 -7.89
N VAL A 78 7.40 -7.10 -6.96
CA VAL A 78 8.04 -5.78 -6.98
C VAL A 78 9.53 -5.92 -6.74
N GLU A 79 9.94 -6.72 -5.75
CA GLU A 79 11.35 -7.00 -5.47
C GLU A 79 12.05 -7.60 -6.69
N SER A 80 11.46 -8.65 -7.29
CA SER A 80 12.01 -9.26 -8.51
C SER A 80 12.09 -8.28 -9.69
N PHE A 81 11.11 -7.38 -9.83
CA PHE A 81 11.14 -6.34 -10.86
C PHE A 81 12.27 -5.34 -10.61
N VAL A 82 12.44 -4.87 -9.38
CA VAL A 82 13.53 -3.95 -8.99
C VAL A 82 14.90 -4.61 -9.19
N GLU A 83 15.09 -5.86 -8.75
CA GLU A 83 16.32 -6.63 -8.98
C GLU A 83 16.62 -6.78 -10.47
N SER A 84 15.59 -7.01 -11.30
CA SER A 84 15.76 -7.12 -12.75
C SER A 84 16.21 -5.81 -13.41
N LEU A 85 15.90 -4.65 -12.82
CA LEU A 85 16.35 -3.34 -13.30
C LEU A 85 17.83 -3.10 -12.93
N ASP A 86 18.24 -3.48 -11.72
CA ASP A 86 19.64 -3.38 -11.27
C ASP A 86 20.58 -4.25 -12.12
N ASP A 87 20.14 -5.45 -12.51
CA ASP A 87 20.88 -6.35 -13.41
C ASP A 87 21.04 -5.79 -14.84
N VAL A 88 20.13 -4.91 -15.27
CA VAL A 88 20.18 -4.24 -16.58
C VAL A 88 21.18 -3.07 -16.57
N GLU A 89 21.35 -2.37 -15.45
CA GLU A 89 22.38 -1.32 -15.31
C GLU A 89 23.79 -1.90 -15.26
N ALA A 90 23.99 -3.06 -14.62
CA ALA A 90 25.31 -3.71 -14.54
C ALA A 90 25.83 -4.22 -15.90
N LYS A 91 24.97 -4.41 -16.91
CA LYS A 91 25.34 -4.90 -18.26
C LYS A 91 25.57 -3.79 -19.30
N LYS A 92 25.52 -2.52 -18.91
CA LYS A 92 25.79 -1.37 -19.80
C LYS A 92 27.19 -0.75 -19.70
N SER A 93 28.18 -1.42 -19.09
CA SER A 93 29.58 -1.02 -19.29
C SER A 93 30.03 -1.44 -20.71
N PRO A 94 30.36 -0.50 -21.61
CA PRO A 94 30.78 -0.84 -22.97
C PRO A 94 32.13 -1.54 -22.94
N THR A 95 32.26 -2.60 -23.73
CA THR A 95 33.52 -3.01 -24.34
C THR A 95 34.27 -1.77 -24.84
N GLU A 96 35.50 -1.55 -24.34
CA GLU A 96 36.67 -1.07 -25.10
C GLU A 96 37.82 -0.70 -24.14
N ALA A 97 38.83 -1.58 -24.02
CA ALA A 97 40.19 -1.19 -23.64
C ALA A 97 41.20 -2.28 -24.09
N ASN A 98 41.85 -2.00 -25.22
CA ASN A 98 43.10 -2.56 -25.80
C ASN A 98 43.21 -4.05 -26.14
#